data_AF-A0AAW6VNG1-F1
#
_entry.id   AF-A0AAW6VNG1-F1
#
_cell.length_a   1.000
_cell.length_b   1.000
_cell.length_c   1.000
_cell.angle_alpha   90.00
_cell.angle_beta   90.00
_cell.angle_gamma   90.00
#
_symmetry.space_group_name_H-M   'P 1'
#
loop_
_entity.id
_entity.type
_entity.pdbx_description
1 polymer ?
#
loop_
_entity_poly.entity_id
_entity_poly.type
_entity_poly.pdbx_seq_one_letter_code
_entity_poly.pdbx_strand_id
1 'polypeptide(L)' 'MENRIICQKCIHYFVTWEPSKPHGCKSYGFKSRMIPSMVVKNSSGEDCKFFSPKNQANRS' A
#
# COMPACT_ATOMS: atom_id res chain seq x y z
N MET A 1 -4.72 -20.29 3.36
CA MET A 1 -3.49 -19.48 3.45
C MET A 1 -3.87 -18.03 3.24
N GLU A 2 -3.87 -17.21 4.29
CA GLU A 2 -4.07 -15.76 4.12
C GLU A 2 -2.80 -15.14 3.55
N ASN A 3 -2.82 -14.81 2.26
CA ASN A 3 -1.76 -14.04 1.63
C ASN A 3 -1.81 -12.61 2.18
N ARG A 4 -1.05 -12.35 3.24
CA ARG A 4 -0.95 -11.03 3.87
C ARG A 4 -0.33 -10.03 2.90
N ILE A 5 -1.13 -9.05 2.47
CA ILE A 5 -0.68 -7.97 1.59
C ILE A 5 0.26 -7.02 2.34
N ILE A 6 1.54 -6.97 1.93
CA ILE A 6 2.56 -6.08 2.52
C ILE A 6 2.71 -4.85 1.63
N CYS A 7 2.03 -3.75 1.95
CA CYS A 7 2.09 -2.51 1.16
C CYS A 7 3.52 -2.01 0.93
N GLN A 8 4.45 -2.18 1.87
CA GLN A 8 5.84 -1.74 1.70
C GLN A 8 6.55 -2.40 0.50
N LYS A 9 6.14 -3.64 0.18
CA LYS A 9 6.61 -4.39 -0.99
C LYS A 9 5.84 -4.05 -2.27
N CYS A 10 4.84 -3.16 -2.24
CA CYS A 10 4.02 -2.81 -3.41
C CYS A 10 4.65 -1.66 -4.21
N ILE A 11 4.69 -1.74 -5.55
CA ILE A 11 5.19 -0.65 -6.42
C ILE A 11 4.37 0.64 -6.27
N HIS A 12 3.09 0.53 -5.94
CA HIS A 12 2.19 1.68 -5.81
C HIS A 12 2.31 2.37 -4.45
N TYR A 13 2.93 1.73 -3.47
CA TYR A 13 3.11 2.30 -2.14
C TYR A 13 4.25 3.31 -2.11
N PHE A 14 4.00 4.46 -1.51
CA PHE A 14 4.99 5.49 -1.26
C PHE A 14 4.81 6.07 0.15
N VAL A 15 5.92 6.50 0.73
CA VAL A 15 5.90 7.30 1.97
C VAL A 15 5.70 8.75 1.58
N THR A 16 4.85 9.45 2.32
CA THR A 16 4.64 10.88 2.14
C THR A 16 5.44 11.64 3.19
N TRP A 17 5.68 12.92 2.94
CA TRP A 17 6.30 13.83 3.91
C TRP A 17 5.25 14.54 4.80
N GLU A 18 4.01 14.06 4.81
CA GLU A 18 2.93 14.61 5.62
C GLU A 18 2.78 13.82 6.93
N PRO A 19 3.07 14.41 8.11
CA PRO A 19 3.06 13.68 9.38
C PRO A 19 1.67 13.13 9.75
N SER A 20 0.60 13.80 9.30
CA SER A 20 -0.77 13.30 9.48
C SER A 20 -1.12 12.11 8.59
N LYS A 21 -0.44 11.94 7.45
CA LYS A 21 -0.78 10.94 6.42
C LYS A 21 0.48 10.33 5.79
N PRO A 22 1.37 9.67 6.56
CA PRO A 22 2.67 9.18 6.10
C PRO A 22 2.60 8.12 5.00
N HIS A 23 1.45 7.49 4.76
CA HIS A 23 1.31 6.39 3.81
C HIS A 23 0.47 6.80 2.61
N GLY A 24 0.99 6.63 1.40
CA GLY A 24 0.27 6.88 0.16
C GLY A 24 0.16 5.64 -0.72
N CYS A 25 -0.90 5.60 -1.53
CA CYS A 25 -1.07 4.58 -2.56
C CYS A 25 -1.38 5.23 -3.91
N LYS A 26 -0.52 5.01 -4.91
CA LYS A 26 -0.65 5.61 -6.24
C LYS A 26 -1.81 5.03 -7.04
N SER A 27 -2.09 3.73 -6.90
CA SER A 27 -3.17 3.07 -7.66
C SER A 27 -4.56 3.57 -7.26
N TYR A 28 -4.78 3.83 -5.96
CA TYR A 28 -6.03 4.39 -5.45
C TYR A 28 -6.03 5.92 -5.33
N GLY A 29 -4.87 6.57 -5.46
CA GLY A 29 -4.76 8.03 -5.45
C GLY A 29 -4.96 8.72 -4.10
N PHE A 30 -4.82 8.02 -2.97
CA PHE A 30 -5.01 8.59 -1.64
C PHE A 30 -3.76 8.52 -0.74
N LYS A 31 -3.79 9.33 0.32
CA LYS A 31 -2.83 9.35 1.44
C LYS A 31 -3.58 9.13 2.76
N SER A 32 -3.01 8.37 3.67
CA SER A 32 -3.63 7.97 4.93
C SER A 32 -2.62 7.83 6.06
N ARG A 33 -3.15 7.86 7.29
CA ARG A 33 -2.38 7.55 8.50
C ARG A 33 -2.15 6.06 8.70
N MET A 34 -3.06 5.23 8.19
CA MET A 34 -2.96 3.77 8.23
C MET A 34 -2.35 3.24 6.94
N ILE A 35 -1.96 1.95 6.97
CA ILE A 35 -1.45 1.26 5.79
C ILE A 35 -2.55 1.22 4.70
N PRO A 36 -2.22 1.46 3.41
CA PRO A 36 -3.25 1.56 2.38
C PRO A 36 -4.10 0.29 2.22
N SER A 37 -3.54 -0.91 2.40
CA SER A 37 -4.33 -2.15 2.34
C SER A 37 -5.40 -2.22 3.43
N MET A 38 -5.12 -1.70 4.63
CA MET A 38 -6.11 -1.62 5.71
C MET A 38 -7.19 -0.60 5.40
N VAL A 39 -6.82 0.55 4.83
CA VAL A 39 -7.80 1.59 4.43
C VAL A 39 -8.73 1.07 3.35
N VAL A 40 -8.19 0.38 2.34
CA VAL A 40 -8.97 -0.27 1.29
C VAL A 40 -9.92 -1.31 1.90
N LYS A 41 -9.42 -2.19 2.78
CA LYS A 41 -10.26 -3.20 3.45
C LYS A 41 -11.37 -2.57 4.27
N ASN A 42 -11.08 -1.51 5.01
CA ASN A 42 -12.07 -0.81 5.83
C ASN A 42 -13.11 -0.05 4.98
N SER A 43 -12.72 0.45 3.81
CA SER A 43 -13.60 1.27 2.97
C SER A 43 -14.42 0.43 1.98
N SER A 44 -13.83 -0.63 1.44
CA SER A 44 -14.42 -1.48 0.40
C SER A 44 -14.90 -2.84 0.92
N GLY A 45 -14.49 -3.25 2.13
CA GLY A 45 -14.76 -4.58 2.68
C GLY A 45 -13.89 -5.69 2.08
N GLU A 46 -13.06 -5.38 1.09
CA GLU A 46 -12.23 -6.34 0.34
C GLU A 46 -10.74 -6.05 0.51
N ASP A 47 -9.91 -7.09 0.40
CA ASP A 47 -8.45 -6.91 0.37
C ASP A 47 -7.99 -6.19 -0.91
N CYS A 48 -6.78 -5.61 -0.87
CA CYS A 48 -6.26 -4.79 -1.96
C CYS A 48 -6.05 -5.58 -3.26
N LYS A 49 -6.89 -5.31 -4.27
CA LYS A 49 -6.83 -5.94 -5.60
C LYS A 49 -5.67 -5.43 -6.49
N PHE A 50 -5.17 -4.23 -6.22
CA PHE A 50 -4.08 -3.60 -6.98
C PHE A 50 -2.70 -3.81 -6.34
N PHE A 51 -2.51 -4.85 -5.54
CA PHE A 51 -1.18 -5.16 -5.00
C PHE A 51 -0.27 -5.67 -6.11
N SER A 52 0.84 -4.97 -6.36
CA SER A 52 1.86 -5.39 -7.31
C SER A 52 3.24 -5.34 -6.66
N PRO A 53 3.93 -6.48 -6.49
CA PRO A 53 5.19 -6.54 -5.77
C PRO A 53 6.30 -5.78 -6.52
N LYS A 54 7.14 -5.04 -5.79
CA LYS A 54 8.38 -4.45 -6.29
C LYS A 54 9.30 -5.60 -6.69
N ASN A 55 9.77 -5.60 -7.93
CA ASN A 55 10.85 -6.48 -8.34
C ASN A 55 12.09 -6.17 -7.49
N GLN A 56 12.43 -7.05 -6.55
CA GLN A 56 13.64 -6.94 -5.73
C GLN A 56 14.90 -7.42 -6.47
N ALA A 57 14.83 -7.61 -7.80
CA ALA A 57 15.92 -8.14 -8.62
C ALA A 57 17.13 -7.20 -8.79
N ASN A 58 17.06 -5.96 -8.27
CA ASN A 58 18.19 -5.02 -8.31
C ASN A 58 18.40 -4.36 -6.94
N ARG A 59 19.06 -5.08 -6.04
CA ARG A 59 19.86 -4.49 -4.96
C ARG A 59 21.29 -4.96 -5.17
N SER A 60 22.00 -4.28 -6.07
CA SER A 60 23.46 -4.32 -6.17
C SER A 60 24.09 -3.39 -5.14
#